data_AF-A0A0Q7TMB2-F1
#
_entry.id   AF-A0A0Q7TMB2-F1
#
_cell.length_a   1.000
_cell.length_b   1.000
_cell.length_c   1.000
_cell.angle_alpha   90.00
_cell.angle_beta   90.00
_cell.angle_gamma   90.00
#
_symmetry.space_group_name_H-M   'P 1'
#
loop_
_entity.id
_entity.type
_entity.pdbx_description
1 polymer ?
#
loop_
_entity_poly.entity_id
_entity_poly.type
_entity_poly.pdbx_seq_one_letter_code
_entity_poly.pdbx_strand_id
1 'polypeptide(L)'
;MSRSEAREFSDLASELSARCLEAIEQNRLEDIPADALGQAFASVLQLYAAKAQAGEGMLPFGRNSGVTATDVAIGCTAMLEAVNLALFELGAWQNMSSVGRIKYDESVTERY
;
A
#
# COMPACT_ATOMS: atom_id res chain seq x y z
N MET A 1 14.05 15.96 5.58
CA MET A 1 13.45 16.34 4.29
C MET A 1 13.16 17.82 4.28
N SER A 2 13.55 18.52 3.21
CA SER A 2 13.11 19.88 2.97
C SER A 2 11.60 19.90 2.69
N ARG A 3 10.93 21.02 2.99
CA ARG A 3 9.51 21.22 2.65
C ARG A 3 9.25 21.12 1.14
N SER A 4 10.29 21.32 0.31
CA SER A 4 10.27 21.09 -1.14
C SER A 4 10.15 19.60 -1.49
N GLU A 5 11.01 18.75 -0.91
CA GLU A 5 11.06 17.31 -1.20
C GLU A 5 9.74 16.61 -0.83
N ALA A 6 9.13 17.01 0.29
CA ALA A 6 7.83 16.48 0.69
C ALA A 6 6.72 16.83 -0.30
N ARG A 7 6.77 18.03 -0.88
CA ARG A 7 5.81 18.48 -1.90
C ARG A 7 6.05 17.76 -3.22
N GLU A 8 7.29 17.66 -3.66
CA GLU A 8 7.68 16.93 -4.88
C GLU A 8 7.24 15.47 -4.83
N PHE A 9 7.42 14.80 -3.69
CA PHE A 9 6.94 13.43 -3.50
C PHE A 9 5.41 13.35 -3.57
N SER A 10 4.70 14.30 -2.96
CA SER A 10 3.23 14.36 -3.03
C SER A 10 2.74 14.54 -4.46
N ASP A 11 3.37 15.45 -5.22
CA ASP A 11 3.00 15.72 -6.61
C ASP A 11 3.26 14.49 -7.49
N LEU A 12 4.41 13.82 -7.30
CA LEU A 12 4.74 12.57 -7.99
C LEU A 12 3.74 11.44 -7.65
N ALA A 13 3.35 11.30 -6.38
CA ALA A 13 2.38 10.29 -5.97
C ALA A 13 0.99 10.55 -6.60
N SER A 14 0.56 11.81 -6.67
CA SER A 14 -0.67 12.19 -7.36
C SER A 14 -0.62 11.88 -8.86
N GLU A 15 0.49 12.21 -9.53
CA GLU A 15 0.70 11.93 -10.95
C GLU A 15 0.69 10.42 -11.24
N LEU A 16 1.40 9.63 -10.42
CA LEU A 16 1.40 8.17 -10.54
C LEU A 16 -0.01 7.60 -10.39
N SER A 17 -0.75 8.05 -9.37
CA SER A 17 -2.13 7.60 -9.14
C SER A 17 -3.06 7.95 -10.30
N ALA A 18 -2.93 9.15 -10.87
CA ALA A 18 -3.75 9.59 -12.01
C ALA A 18 -3.48 8.72 -13.25
N ARG A 19 -2.22 8.43 -13.56
CA ARG A 19 -1.84 7.57 -14.70
C ARG A 19 -2.35 6.13 -14.53
N CYS A 20 -2.24 5.57 -13.34
CA CYS A 20 -2.75 4.23 -13.06
C CYS A 20 -4.27 4.17 -13.25
N LEU A 21 -5.00 5.15 -12.71
CA LEU A 21 -6.46 5.20 -12.85
C LEU A 21 -6.89 5.37 -14.31
N GLU A 22 -6.24 6.27 -15.04
CA GLU A 22 -6.53 6.49 -16.45
C GLU A 22 -6.31 5.22 -17.29
N ALA A 23 -5.20 4.51 -17.07
CA ALA A 23 -4.92 3.24 -17.75
C ALA A 23 -5.98 2.17 -17.47
N ILE A 24 -6.49 2.11 -16.23
CA ILE A 24 -7.58 1.20 -15.84
C ILE A 24 -8.88 1.61 -16.52
N GLU A 25 -9.30 2.87 -16.40
CA GLU A 25 -10.57 3.38 -16.92
C GLU A 25 -10.66 3.25 -18.45
N GLN A 26 -9.53 3.43 -19.14
CA GLN A 26 -9.45 3.34 -20.59
C GLN A 26 -9.06 1.95 -21.10
N ASN A 27 -8.85 0.98 -20.21
CA ASN A 27 -8.40 -0.38 -20.52
C ASN A 27 -7.12 -0.41 -21.39
N ARG A 28 -6.16 0.46 -21.06
CA ARG A 28 -4.82 0.57 -21.69
C ARG A 28 -3.74 0.08 -20.74
N LEU A 29 -3.92 -1.13 -20.19
CA LEU A 29 -3.03 -1.65 -19.15
C LEU A 29 -1.59 -1.84 -19.65
N GLU A 30 -1.43 -2.12 -20.94
CA GLU A 30 -0.16 -2.28 -21.62
C GLU A 30 0.68 -0.99 -21.71
N ASP A 31 0.06 0.18 -21.52
CA ASP A 31 0.77 1.46 -21.49
C ASP A 31 1.66 1.60 -20.23
N ILE A 32 1.43 0.76 -19.21
CA ILE A 32 2.24 0.69 -17.99
C ILE A 32 3.13 -0.57 -18.07
N PRO A 33 4.45 -0.42 -18.30
CA PRO A 33 5.36 -1.56 -18.32
C PRO A 33 5.36 -2.31 -16.98
N ALA A 34 5.32 -3.64 -17.05
CA ALA A 34 5.22 -4.49 -15.86
C ALA A 34 6.44 -4.36 -14.91
N ASP A 35 7.63 -4.17 -15.47
CA ASP A 35 8.87 -3.94 -14.72
C ASP A 35 8.84 -2.60 -13.97
N ALA A 36 8.39 -1.53 -14.63
CA ALA A 36 8.22 -0.21 -14.03
C ALA A 36 7.17 -0.23 -12.90
N LEU A 37 6.04 -0.91 -13.12
CA LEU A 37 5.02 -1.11 -12.07
C LEU A 37 5.59 -1.87 -10.88
N GLY A 38 6.32 -2.97 -11.14
CA GLY A 38 6.97 -3.76 -10.10
C GLY A 38 7.98 -2.95 -9.28
N GLN A 39 8.79 -2.11 -9.94
CA GLN A 39 9.75 -1.24 -9.28
C GLN A 39 9.08 -0.19 -8.38
N ALA A 40 8.01 0.46 -8.87
CA ALA A 40 7.25 1.42 -8.09
C ALA A 40 6.60 0.75 -6.87
N PHE A 41 5.97 -0.41 -7.09
CA PHE A 41 5.30 -1.17 -6.04
C PHE A 41 6.27 -1.63 -4.94
N ALA A 42 7.43 -2.17 -5.31
CA ALA A 42 8.46 -2.56 -4.36
C ALA A 42 8.98 -1.37 -3.52
N SER A 43 9.20 -0.22 -4.16
CA SER A 43 9.68 0.99 -3.49
C SER A 43 8.68 1.52 -2.46
N VAL A 44 7.39 1.56 -2.82
CA VAL A 44 6.30 1.98 -1.93
C VAL A 44 6.15 1.00 -0.77
N LEU A 45 6.17 -0.31 -1.04
CA LEU A 45 6.06 -1.34 -0.01
C LEU A 45 7.20 -1.25 1.02
N GLN A 46 8.44 -1.08 0.56
CA GLN A 46 9.61 -0.95 1.45
C GLN A 46 9.52 0.30 2.33
N LEU A 47 9.15 1.46 1.75
CA LEU A 47 8.96 2.69 2.51
C LEU A 47 7.83 2.55 3.53
N TYR A 48 6.70 1.96 3.13
CA TYR A 48 5.57 1.70 4.02
C TYR A 48 5.98 0.82 5.20
N ALA A 49 6.69 -0.28 4.94
CA ALA A 49 7.19 -1.18 5.97
C ALA A 49 8.16 -0.48 6.93
N ALA A 50 9.10 0.33 6.42
CA ALA A 50 10.03 1.09 7.24
C ALA A 50 9.31 2.09 8.17
N LYS A 51 8.30 2.81 7.66
CA LYS A 51 7.48 3.72 8.46
C LYS A 51 6.67 2.98 9.54
N ALA A 52 6.07 1.85 9.18
CA ALA A 52 5.35 1.02 10.14
C ALA A 52 6.27 0.47 11.25
N GLN A 53 7.49 0.06 10.91
CA GLN A 53 8.50 -0.38 11.88
C GLN A 53 8.96 0.76 12.80
N ALA A 54 8.99 2.00 12.29
CA ALA A 54 9.25 3.20 13.09
C ALA A 54 8.07 3.59 14.02
N GLY A 55 6.96 2.85 13.98
CA GLY A 55 5.79 3.09 14.81
C GLY A 55 4.84 4.16 14.29
N GLU A 56 5.01 4.62 13.04
CA GLU A 56 4.07 5.55 12.41
C GLU A 56 2.72 4.86 12.20
N GLY A 57 1.63 5.57 12.51
CA GLY A 57 0.26 5.11 12.24
C GLY A 57 -0.03 5.20 10.75
N MET A 58 0.22 4.11 10.03
CA MET A 58 0.02 4.05 8.58
C MET A 58 -1.38 3.55 8.24
N LEU A 59 -2.08 4.30 7.38
CA LEU A 59 -3.26 3.80 6.69
C LEU A 59 -2.80 3.22 5.34
N PRO A 60 -3.13 1.96 5.01
CA PRO A 60 -2.70 1.34 3.76
C PRO A 60 -3.34 1.99 2.53
N PHE A 61 -4.51 2.60 2.69
CA PHE A 61 -5.24 3.27 1.62
C PHE A 61 -5.68 4.66 2.04
N GLY A 62 -5.52 5.63 1.13
CA GLY A 62 -6.08 6.96 1.29
C GLY A 62 -7.61 6.95 1.22
N ARG A 63 -8.24 8.09 1.58
CA ARG A 63 -9.69 8.25 1.40
C ARG A 63 -10.05 8.08 -0.08
N ASN A 64 -11.14 7.38 -0.37
CA ASN A 64 -11.65 7.16 -1.72
C ASN A 64 -10.67 6.46 -2.67
N SER A 65 -9.84 5.52 -2.17
CA SER A 65 -8.80 4.86 -2.98
C SER A 65 -9.29 3.98 -4.13
N GLY A 66 -10.58 3.62 -4.18
CA GLY A 66 -11.14 2.70 -5.18
C GLY A 66 -10.68 1.25 -5.04
N VAL A 67 -9.74 0.95 -4.13
CA VAL A 67 -9.19 -0.39 -3.90
C VAL A 67 -10.26 -1.32 -3.33
N THR A 68 -10.45 -2.46 -3.98
CA THR A 68 -11.40 -3.50 -3.59
C THR A 68 -10.72 -4.62 -2.80
N ALA A 69 -11.53 -5.44 -2.11
CA ALA A 69 -11.02 -6.63 -1.42
C ALA A 69 -10.33 -7.62 -2.39
N THR A 70 -10.81 -7.69 -3.64
CA THR A 70 -10.21 -8.55 -4.68
C THR A 70 -8.83 -8.06 -5.07
N ASP A 71 -8.65 -6.74 -5.25
CA ASP A 71 -7.33 -6.15 -5.57
C ASP A 71 -6.30 -6.47 -4.49
N VAL A 72 -6.72 -6.36 -3.22
CA VAL A 72 -5.88 -6.71 -2.06
C VAL A 72 -5.53 -8.20 -2.08
N ALA A 73 -6.51 -9.09 -2.32
CA ALA A 73 -6.26 -10.52 -2.36
C ALA A 73 -5.28 -10.93 -3.48
N ILE A 74 -5.41 -10.33 -4.67
CA ILE A 74 -4.49 -10.55 -5.80
C ILE A 74 -3.08 -10.08 -5.43
N GLY A 75 -2.95 -8.84 -4.96
CA GLY A 75 -1.65 -8.27 -4.60
C GLY A 75 -0.96 -9.02 -3.46
N CYS A 76 -1.70 -9.36 -2.39
CA CYS A 76 -1.16 -10.14 -1.28
C CYS A 76 -0.71 -11.53 -1.70
N THR A 77 -1.49 -12.23 -2.51
CA THR A 77 -1.10 -13.55 -3.05
C THR A 77 0.21 -13.45 -3.81
N ALA A 78 0.31 -12.51 -4.77
CA ALA A 78 1.51 -12.31 -5.56
C ALA A 78 2.74 -11.95 -4.72
N MET A 79 2.59 -11.07 -3.72
CA MET A 79 3.69 -10.69 -2.82
C MET A 79 4.19 -11.86 -2.00
N LEU A 80 3.28 -12.64 -1.42
CA LEU A 80 3.59 -13.80 -0.60
C LEU A 80 4.29 -14.90 -1.41
N GLU A 81 3.81 -15.18 -2.61
CA GLU A 81 4.46 -16.11 -3.54
C GLU A 81 5.87 -15.65 -3.93
N ALA A 82 6.05 -14.35 -4.23
CA ALA A 82 7.34 -13.79 -4.64
C ALA A 82 8.45 -13.93 -3.58
N VAL A 83 8.09 -14.01 -2.29
CA VAL A 83 9.04 -14.19 -1.18
C VAL A 83 8.96 -15.58 -0.56
N ASN A 84 8.23 -16.51 -1.17
CA ASN A 84 8.01 -17.86 -0.68
C ASN A 84 7.53 -17.90 0.79
N LEU A 85 6.58 -17.02 1.14
CA LEU A 85 5.96 -16.98 2.46
C LEU A 85 4.52 -17.48 2.37
N ALA A 86 4.15 -18.45 3.20
CA ALA A 86 2.78 -18.93 3.22
C ALA A 86 1.86 -18.06 4.08
N LEU A 87 0.55 -18.02 3.75
CA LEU A 87 -0.43 -17.21 4.50
C LEU A 87 -0.50 -17.56 5.99
N PHE A 88 -0.30 -18.82 6.36
CA PHE A 88 -0.28 -19.24 7.76
C PHE A 88 0.96 -18.73 8.52
N GLU A 89 2.11 -18.62 7.85
CA GLU A 89 3.35 -18.07 8.42
C GLU A 89 3.19 -16.56 8.67
N LEU A 90 2.54 -15.85 7.74
CA LEU A 90 2.15 -14.46 7.95
C LEU A 90 1.25 -14.31 9.19
N GLY A 91 0.25 -15.18 9.34
CA GLY A 91 -0.62 -15.19 10.51
C GLY A 91 0.15 -15.43 11.82
N ALA A 92 1.12 -16.34 11.82
CA ALA A 92 1.98 -16.59 12.97
C ALA A 92 2.84 -15.35 13.33
N TRP A 93 3.45 -14.70 12.33
CA TRP A 93 4.21 -13.47 12.53
C TRP A 93 3.33 -12.33 13.11
N GLN A 94 2.11 -12.17 12.61
CA GLN A 94 1.16 -11.16 13.09
C GLN A 94 0.73 -11.37 14.55
N ASN A 95 0.69 -12.62 15.02
CA ASN A 95 0.42 -12.93 16.42
C ASN A 95 1.59 -12.60 17.34
N MET A 96 2.82 -12.58 16.80
CA MET A 96 4.06 -12.28 17.54
C MET A 96 4.47 -10.80 17.43
N SER A 97 3.86 -10.02 16.52
CA SER A 97 4.23 -8.65 16.18
C SER A 97 3.08 -7.67 16.36
N SER A 98 3.40 -6.45 16.80
CA SER A 98 2.46 -5.32 16.82
C SER A 98 2.68 -4.33 15.64
N VAL A 99 3.71 -4.57 14.82
CA VAL A 99 4.09 -3.69 13.71
C VAL A 99 3.00 -3.65 12.65
N GLY A 100 2.66 -2.45 12.17
CA GLY A 100 1.71 -2.26 11.08
C GLY A 100 0.25 -2.57 11.42
N ARG A 101 -0.08 -2.87 12.69
CA ARG A 101 -1.47 -3.00 13.13
C ARG A 101 -2.15 -1.64 13.03
N ILE A 102 -3.21 -1.57 12.23
CA ILE A 102 -4.10 -0.39 12.19
C ILE A 102 -4.68 -0.24 13.60
N LYS A 103 -4.26 0.82 14.30
CA LYS A 103 -4.86 1.22 15.57
C LYS A 103 -6.20 1.88 15.22
N TYR A 104 -7.29 1.13 15.32
CA TYR A 104 -8.61 1.75 15.34
C TYR A 104 -8.72 2.52 16.66
N ASP A 105 -8.97 3.82 16.57
CA ASP A 105 -9.30 4.63 17.74
C ASP A 105 -10.73 4.25 18.18
N GLU A 106 -10.83 3.53 19.30
CA GLU A 106 -12.11 3.08 19.87
C GLU A 106 -13.03 4.25 20.27
N SER A 107 -12.54 5.49 20.33
CA SER A 107 -13.34 6.68 20.67
C SER A 107 -14.38 7.08 19.62
N VAL A 108 -14.37 6.46 18.43
CA VAL A 108 -15.37 6.70 17.38
C VAL A 108 -16.59 5.78 17.50
N THR A 109 -16.50 4.69 18.28
CA THR A 109 -17.57 3.68 18.37
C THR A 109 -18.66 4.04 19.38
N GLU A 110 -18.45 5.02 20.27
CA GLU A 110 -19.42 5.40 21.33
C GLU A 110 -20.41 6.52 20.94
N ARG A 111 -20.59 6.83 19.64
CA ARG A 111 -21.50 7.91 19.19
C ARG A 111 -22.78 7.46 18.47
N TYR A 112 -23.21 6.21 18.66
CA TYR A 112 -24.54 5.76 18.21
C TYR A 112 -25.30 5.05 19.30
#